data_AF-A0A819GL24-F1
#
_entry.id   AF-A0A819GL24-F1
#
_cell.length_a   1.000
_cell.length_b   1.000
_cell.length_c   1.000
_cell.angle_alpha   90.00
_cell.angle_beta   90.00
_cell.angle_gamma   90.00
#
_symmetry.space_group_name_H-M   'P 1'
#
loop_
_entity.id
_entity.type
_entity.pdbx_description
1 polymer ?
#
loop_
_entity_poly.entity_id
_entity_poly.type
_entity_poly.pdbx_seq_one_letter_code
_entity_poly.pdbx_strand_id
1 'polypeptide(L)'
;MSVGSMGSYAERSDAVAVKRVSKAGVYVVCSMGNDGRKGLQTGANPAIAKDAIAVGSVDNSYEAQLYLITPNGEKIFYIPGIAYGGWRSTICSTIVVNDPQATSNDGCSGPSKPVEDAVVLYAVSRADTCNSTVRCNKAAEQGAVGCLLYNIDSIIGSSVIPSGSISLEDGQSIIKIVTENSSAIFTFTNMLEFNPMLTVGAPSPFTSLGLTSDLLFKPHLL
;
A
#
# COMPACT_ATOMS: atom_id res chain seq x y z
N MET A 1 -21.83 9.24 1.41
CA MET A 1 -21.08 10.11 0.50
C MET A 1 -19.61 10.00 0.84
N SER A 2 -18.82 9.45 -0.09
CA SER A 2 -17.36 9.29 0.05
C SER A 2 -16.64 10.35 -0.77
N VAL A 3 -17.08 11.59 -0.61
CA VAL A 3 -16.52 12.76 -1.29
C VAL A 3 -16.41 13.86 -0.26
N GLY A 4 -15.35 14.65 -0.36
CA GLY A 4 -15.22 15.84 0.46
C GLY A 4 -13.99 16.65 0.12
N SER A 5 -14.07 17.93 0.46
CA SER A 5 -12.95 18.85 0.45
C SER A 5 -12.73 19.36 1.86
N MET A 6 -11.49 19.75 2.17
CA MET A 6 -11.25 20.56 3.37
C MET A 6 -12.24 21.72 3.39
N GLY A 7 -12.93 21.89 4.50
CA GLY A 7 -13.72 23.09 4.68
C GLY A 7 -14.11 23.26 6.14
N SER A 8 -14.37 24.50 6.49
CA SER A 8 -14.31 24.94 7.88
C SER A 8 -15.70 25.07 8.50
N TYR A 9 -16.72 25.45 7.74
CA TYR A 9 -17.98 25.93 8.32
C TYR A 9 -19.25 25.28 7.78
N ALA A 10 -20.28 25.25 8.63
CA ALA A 10 -21.57 24.63 8.38
C ALA A 10 -22.46 25.39 7.36
N GLU A 11 -22.10 26.60 6.91
CA GLU A 11 -22.90 27.36 5.93
C GLU A 11 -22.55 27.04 4.47
N ARG A 12 -21.59 26.15 4.21
CA ARG A 12 -21.28 25.74 2.84
C ARG A 12 -22.47 25.06 2.16
N SER A 13 -22.55 25.21 0.85
CA SER A 13 -23.70 24.73 0.04
C SER A 13 -23.95 23.23 0.19
N ASP A 14 -22.89 22.45 0.37
CA ASP A 14 -22.92 21.02 0.66
C ASP A 14 -23.51 20.71 2.05
N ALA A 15 -23.10 21.42 3.10
CA ALA A 15 -23.67 21.30 4.44
C ALA A 15 -25.16 21.73 4.48
N VAL A 16 -25.54 22.77 3.75
CA VAL A 16 -26.94 23.20 3.60
C VAL A 16 -27.76 22.14 2.87
N ALA A 17 -27.21 21.52 1.83
CA ALA A 17 -27.86 20.40 1.14
C ALA A 17 -28.08 19.23 2.09
N VAL A 18 -27.06 18.85 2.88
CA VAL A 18 -27.19 17.80 3.90
C VAL A 18 -28.29 18.11 4.91
N LYS A 19 -28.36 19.35 5.40
CA LYS A 19 -29.42 19.77 6.33
C LYS A 19 -30.82 19.63 5.73
N ARG A 20 -31.02 20.02 4.47
CA ARG A 20 -32.31 19.90 3.79
C ARG A 20 -32.72 18.43 3.60
N VAL A 21 -31.79 17.60 3.15
CA VAL A 21 -32.01 16.16 2.97
C VAL A 21 -32.32 15.47 4.30
N SER A 22 -31.58 15.80 5.35
CA SER A 22 -31.79 15.26 6.69
C SER A 22 -33.15 15.64 7.27
N LYS A 23 -33.59 16.89 7.06
CA LYS A 23 -34.94 17.35 7.45
C LYS A 23 -36.07 16.66 6.71
N ALA A 24 -35.81 16.12 5.51
CA ALA A 24 -36.77 15.30 4.78
C ALA A 24 -36.83 13.85 5.28
N GLY A 25 -36.13 13.52 6.37
CA GLY A 25 -36.12 12.19 6.97
C GLY A 25 -35.06 11.23 6.40
N VAL A 26 -34.09 11.74 5.63
CA VAL A 26 -33.03 10.92 5.01
C VAL A 26 -31.72 11.10 5.74
N TYR A 27 -31.17 10.02 6.29
CA TYR A 27 -29.85 10.05 6.91
C TYR A 27 -28.75 10.24 5.88
N VAL A 28 -27.84 11.19 6.16
CA VAL A 28 -26.67 11.44 5.32
C VAL A 28 -25.42 10.96 6.04
N VAL A 29 -24.82 9.88 5.54
CA VAL A 29 -23.56 9.33 6.06
C VAL A 29 -22.41 9.81 5.18
N CYS A 30 -21.34 10.35 5.78
CA CYS A 30 -20.21 10.97 5.09
C CYS A 30 -18.87 10.48 5.65
N SER A 31 -17.90 10.26 4.76
CA SER A 31 -16.51 10.01 5.15
C SER A 31 -15.91 11.26 5.81
N MET A 32 -15.25 11.11 6.95
CA MET A 32 -14.65 12.21 7.69
C MET A 32 -13.50 12.91 6.93
N GLY A 33 -12.81 12.17 6.05
CA GLY A 33 -11.69 12.66 5.23
C GLY A 33 -10.38 11.90 5.51
N ASN A 34 -9.36 12.17 4.69
CA ASN A 34 -8.06 11.48 4.71
C ASN A 34 -6.88 12.40 5.10
N ASP A 35 -7.18 13.50 5.81
CA ASP A 35 -6.21 14.54 6.17
C ASP A 35 -5.72 14.43 7.63
N GLY A 36 -5.95 13.31 8.31
CA GLY A 36 -5.63 13.11 9.74
C GLY A 36 -4.18 13.38 10.13
N ARG A 37 -3.24 13.13 9.20
CA ARG A 37 -1.81 13.43 9.43
C ARG A 37 -1.51 14.93 9.55
N LYS A 38 -2.43 15.81 9.11
CA LYS A 38 -2.33 17.26 9.27
C LYS A 38 -2.80 17.74 10.65
N GLY A 39 -3.28 16.82 11.50
CA GLY A 39 -3.70 17.10 12.87
C GLY A 39 -5.22 17.19 13.05
N LEU A 40 -5.63 17.88 14.11
CA LEU A 40 -7.03 18.11 14.46
C LEU A 40 -7.67 19.14 13.52
N GLN A 41 -8.99 19.17 13.50
CA GLN A 41 -9.80 20.07 12.65
C GLN A 41 -9.58 19.89 11.15
N THR A 42 -9.34 18.64 10.74
CA THR A 42 -9.08 18.23 9.36
C THR A 42 -10.30 17.59 8.70
N GLY A 43 -11.46 17.67 9.34
CA GLY A 43 -12.72 17.14 8.83
C GLY A 43 -13.12 17.75 7.49
N ALA A 44 -13.54 16.90 6.56
CA ALA A 44 -14.00 17.32 5.24
C ALA A 44 -15.49 17.71 5.27
N ASN A 45 -15.87 18.66 4.42
CA ASN A 45 -17.28 18.82 4.08
C ASN A 45 -17.74 17.72 3.13
N PRO A 46 -19.00 17.27 3.23
CA PRO A 46 -20.03 17.72 4.17
C PRO A 46 -20.08 16.91 5.48
N ALA A 47 -19.06 16.10 5.80
CA ALA A 47 -19.05 15.30 7.02
C ALA A 47 -19.08 16.15 8.30
N ILE A 48 -18.50 17.36 8.25
CA ILE A 48 -18.56 18.32 9.36
C ILE A 48 -19.95 18.96 9.55
N ALA A 49 -20.89 18.79 8.61
CA ALA A 49 -22.24 19.32 8.77
C ALA A 49 -22.91 18.71 10.00
N LYS A 50 -23.66 19.53 10.74
CA LYS A 50 -24.30 19.12 12.00
C LYS A 50 -25.22 17.89 11.81
N ASP A 51 -25.98 17.87 10.72
CA ASP A 51 -26.95 16.82 10.43
C ASP A 51 -26.34 15.62 9.68
N ALA A 52 -25.03 15.64 9.36
CA ALA A 52 -24.33 14.51 8.75
C ALA A 52 -23.85 13.50 9.80
N ILE A 53 -23.93 12.22 9.49
CA ILE A 53 -23.24 11.16 10.23
C ILE A 53 -21.82 11.03 9.67
N ALA A 54 -20.81 11.50 10.42
CA ALA A 54 -19.41 11.42 10.00
C ALA A 54 -18.78 10.11 10.45
N VAL A 55 -18.11 9.42 9.53
CA VAL A 55 -17.47 8.11 9.75
C VAL A 55 -15.96 8.25 9.52
N GLY A 56 -15.17 7.90 10.54
CA GLY A 56 -13.71 7.79 10.42
C GLY A 56 -13.30 6.41 9.91
N SER A 57 -12.02 6.24 9.61
CA SER A 57 -11.44 4.96 9.19
C SER A 57 -10.77 4.26 10.37
N VAL A 58 -10.97 2.95 10.47
CA VAL A 58 -10.34 2.08 11.46
C VAL A 58 -9.65 0.91 10.76
N ASP A 59 -8.52 0.48 11.30
CA ASP A 59 -7.78 -0.65 10.76
C ASP A 59 -8.49 -1.97 11.11
N ASN A 60 -8.70 -2.80 10.09
CA ASN A 60 -9.36 -4.10 10.22
C ASN A 60 -8.44 -5.12 10.94
N SER A 61 -9.01 -6.24 11.41
CA SER A 61 -8.21 -7.33 12.01
C SER A 61 -7.29 -8.03 11.02
N TYR A 62 -7.70 -8.05 9.75
CA TYR A 62 -6.95 -8.67 8.66
C TYR A 62 -6.97 -7.80 7.41
N GLU A 63 -5.87 -7.81 6.69
CA GLU A 63 -5.77 -7.27 5.33
C GLU A 63 -5.69 -8.44 4.35
N ALA A 64 -6.49 -8.39 3.28
CA ALA A 64 -6.38 -9.36 2.20
C ALA A 64 -5.22 -8.94 1.29
N GLN A 65 -4.14 -9.72 1.30
CA GLN A 65 -2.92 -9.39 0.56
C GLN A 65 -2.45 -10.55 -0.31
N LEU A 66 -1.77 -10.22 -1.41
CA LEU A 66 -1.09 -11.20 -2.24
C LEU A 66 0.16 -11.69 -1.51
N TYR A 67 0.54 -12.94 -1.78
CA TYR A 67 1.69 -13.54 -1.12
C TYR A 67 2.47 -14.46 -2.06
N LEU A 68 3.72 -14.69 -1.68
CA LEU A 68 4.56 -15.76 -2.21
C LEU A 68 4.86 -16.77 -1.09
N ILE A 69 5.20 -17.99 -1.49
CA ILE A 69 5.56 -19.08 -0.59
C ILE A 69 7.05 -19.37 -0.78
N THR A 70 7.79 -19.35 0.32
CA THR A 70 9.20 -19.70 0.38
C THR A 70 9.41 -21.23 0.26
N PRO A 71 10.64 -21.70 0.01
CA PRO A 71 10.91 -23.14 -0.06
C PRO A 71 10.55 -23.94 1.21
N ASN A 72 10.57 -23.30 2.38
CA ASN A 72 10.17 -23.89 3.67
C ASN A 72 8.66 -23.77 3.97
N GLY A 73 7.86 -23.21 3.05
CA GLY A 73 6.40 -23.13 3.18
C GLY A 73 5.88 -21.88 3.91
N GLU A 74 6.76 -20.93 4.25
CA GLU A 74 6.37 -19.66 4.87
C GLU A 74 5.77 -18.72 3.83
N LYS A 75 4.80 -17.90 4.24
CA LYS A 75 4.15 -16.91 3.38
C LYS A 75 4.79 -15.56 3.59
N ILE A 76 5.20 -14.93 2.49
CA ILE A 76 5.67 -13.54 2.46
C ILE A 76 4.63 -12.73 1.69
N PHE A 77 4.04 -11.76 2.38
CA PHE A 77 3.04 -10.86 1.79
C PHE A 77 3.74 -9.75 1.00
N TYR A 78 3.12 -9.33 -0.10
CA TYR A 78 3.63 -8.23 -0.91
C TYR A 78 2.50 -7.34 -1.42
N ILE A 79 2.83 -6.07 -1.64
CA ILE A 79 1.92 -5.09 -2.25
C ILE A 79 2.23 -5.04 -3.75
N PRO A 80 1.27 -5.33 -4.65
CA PRO A 80 1.52 -5.34 -6.07
C PRO A 80 1.81 -3.94 -6.61
N GLY A 81 2.69 -3.87 -7.62
CA GLY A 81 2.97 -2.63 -8.33
C GLY A 81 1.78 -2.14 -9.15
N ILE A 82 1.63 -0.83 -9.27
CA ILE A 82 0.47 -0.18 -9.90
C ILE A 82 0.39 -0.46 -11.41
N ALA A 83 1.54 -0.51 -12.11
CA ALA A 83 1.55 -0.52 -13.57
C ALA A 83 1.10 -1.85 -14.20
N TYR A 84 1.66 -2.99 -13.76
CA TYR A 84 1.27 -4.31 -14.25
C TYR A 84 0.32 -5.06 -13.30
N GLY A 85 0.43 -4.79 -12.00
CA GLY A 85 -0.16 -5.59 -10.94
C GLY A 85 0.79 -6.68 -10.43
N GLY A 86 0.23 -7.57 -9.59
CA GLY A 86 0.91 -8.76 -9.11
C GLY A 86 0.90 -9.90 -10.14
N TRP A 87 1.36 -11.08 -9.71
CA TRP A 87 1.28 -12.29 -10.53
C TRP A 87 -0.18 -12.64 -10.84
N ARG A 88 -0.46 -13.00 -12.10
CA ARG A 88 -1.83 -13.31 -12.60
C ARG A 88 -2.16 -14.80 -12.58
N SER A 89 -1.14 -15.63 -12.43
CA SER A 89 -1.22 -17.08 -12.24
C SER A 89 -0.19 -17.49 -11.21
N THR A 90 -0.37 -18.69 -10.66
CA THR A 90 0.66 -19.26 -9.78
C THR A 90 1.86 -19.69 -10.62
N ILE A 91 3.06 -19.24 -10.27
CA ILE A 91 4.32 -19.65 -10.91
C ILE A 91 5.34 -20.09 -9.85
N CYS A 92 6.27 -20.94 -10.25
CA CYS A 92 7.44 -21.29 -9.47
C CYS A 92 8.67 -20.66 -10.13
N SER A 93 9.47 -19.92 -9.38
CA SER A 93 10.65 -19.24 -9.89
C SER A 93 11.73 -19.14 -8.80
N THR A 94 12.98 -19.04 -9.22
CA THR A 94 14.05 -18.59 -8.33
C THR A 94 13.95 -17.09 -8.08
N ILE A 95 14.58 -16.63 -6.99
CA ILE A 95 14.83 -15.21 -6.74
C ILE A 95 16.32 -14.93 -6.90
N VAL A 96 16.65 -13.93 -7.71
CA VAL A 96 18.01 -13.39 -7.81
C VAL A 96 18.10 -12.11 -6.98
N VAL A 97 18.85 -12.18 -5.90
CA VAL A 97 19.21 -10.99 -5.12
C VAL A 97 20.28 -10.21 -5.89
N ASN A 98 19.98 -8.97 -6.26
CA ASN A 98 20.92 -8.18 -7.05
C ASN A 98 22.22 -7.90 -6.27
N ASP A 99 22.11 -7.22 -5.14
CA ASP A 99 23.21 -7.02 -4.20
C ASP A 99 22.71 -7.14 -2.74
N PRO A 100 23.11 -8.19 -1.99
CA PRO A 100 22.66 -8.42 -0.62
C PRO A 100 23.20 -7.39 0.38
N GLN A 101 24.15 -6.54 -0.01
CA GLN A 101 24.76 -5.52 0.84
C GLN A 101 24.49 -4.09 0.33
N ALA A 102 23.59 -3.94 -0.65
CA ALA A 102 23.28 -2.63 -1.20
C ALA A 102 22.71 -1.69 -0.13
N THR A 103 23.31 -0.51 -0.03
CA THR A 103 22.88 0.57 0.88
C THR A 103 22.16 1.70 0.14
N SER A 104 22.37 1.80 -1.18
CA SER A 104 21.63 2.69 -2.08
C SER A 104 21.79 2.28 -3.55
N ASN A 105 20.92 2.77 -4.42
CA ASN A 105 20.93 2.66 -5.88
C ASN A 105 20.92 1.24 -6.46
N ASP A 106 20.45 0.26 -5.68
CA ASP A 106 20.42 -1.13 -6.11
C ASP A 106 19.57 -1.34 -7.38
N GLY A 107 20.12 -1.89 -8.45
CA GLY A 107 19.37 -2.08 -9.69
C GLY A 107 19.06 -0.80 -10.49
N CYS A 108 19.54 0.39 -10.09
CA CYS A 108 19.37 1.60 -10.91
C CYS A 108 20.07 1.49 -12.26
N SER A 109 21.21 0.79 -12.30
CA SER A 109 21.90 0.45 -13.54
C SER A 109 21.35 -0.81 -14.23
N GLY A 110 20.35 -1.46 -13.63
CA GLY A 110 19.83 -2.77 -14.02
C GLY A 110 20.41 -3.89 -13.16
N PRO A 111 19.95 -5.14 -13.35
CA PRO A 111 20.55 -6.29 -12.70
C PRO A 111 22.06 -6.40 -12.98
N SER A 112 22.84 -6.73 -11.95
CA SER A 112 24.28 -7.00 -12.01
C SER A 112 24.60 -8.49 -12.20
N LYS A 113 23.59 -9.35 -12.13
CA LYS A 113 23.65 -10.81 -12.26
C LYS A 113 22.69 -11.27 -13.35
N PRO A 114 22.85 -12.48 -13.92
CA PRO A 114 21.86 -13.07 -14.82
C PRO A 114 20.51 -13.23 -14.12
N VAL A 115 19.43 -12.80 -14.76
CA VAL A 115 18.06 -12.80 -14.20
C VAL A 115 17.02 -13.43 -15.12
N GLU A 116 17.45 -14.03 -16.22
CA GLU A 116 16.54 -14.70 -17.16
C GLU A 116 15.72 -15.78 -16.44
N ASP A 117 14.40 -15.75 -16.66
CA ASP A 117 13.42 -16.64 -16.00
C ASP A 117 13.40 -16.59 -14.47
N ALA A 118 13.98 -15.54 -13.86
CA ALA A 118 13.99 -15.34 -12.41
C ALA A 118 13.23 -14.07 -11.98
N VAL A 119 12.85 -14.02 -10.69
CA VAL A 119 12.36 -12.81 -10.05
C VAL A 119 13.54 -12.07 -9.41
N VAL A 120 13.68 -10.78 -9.67
CA VAL A 120 14.80 -9.99 -9.12
C VAL A 120 14.39 -9.31 -7.81
N LEU A 121 15.26 -9.33 -6.81
CA LEU A 121 15.07 -8.59 -5.56
C LEU A 121 16.04 -7.40 -5.49
N TYR A 122 15.49 -6.21 -5.24
CA TYR A 122 16.24 -4.96 -5.09
C TYR A 122 16.02 -4.27 -3.73
N ALA A 123 17.10 -3.73 -3.17
CA ALA A 123 17.09 -2.88 -1.99
C ALA A 123 16.67 -1.45 -2.31
N VAL A 124 15.73 -0.88 -1.55
CA VAL A 124 15.36 0.54 -1.68
C VAL A 124 15.79 1.35 -0.46
N SER A 125 16.31 2.54 -0.72
CA SER A 125 16.73 3.52 0.27
C SER A 125 16.25 4.92 -0.09
N ARG A 126 16.15 5.80 0.91
CA ARG A 126 15.82 7.22 0.70
C ARG A 126 16.91 7.98 -0.07
N ALA A 127 18.13 7.43 -0.13
CA ALA A 127 19.26 8.01 -0.86
C ALA A 127 19.29 7.63 -2.36
N ASP A 128 18.29 6.87 -2.83
CA ASP A 128 18.28 6.36 -4.19
C ASP A 128 17.97 7.45 -5.22
N THR A 129 18.62 7.33 -6.37
CA THR A 129 18.54 8.30 -7.48
C THR A 129 17.57 7.87 -8.58
N CYS A 130 17.06 6.63 -8.53
CA CYS A 130 16.12 6.09 -9.50
C CYS A 130 14.88 5.50 -8.81
N ASN A 131 13.78 5.39 -9.55
CA ASN A 131 12.50 4.87 -9.06
C ASN A 131 12.30 3.37 -9.39
N SER A 132 11.21 2.81 -8.88
CA SER A 132 10.83 1.40 -9.10
C SER A 132 10.60 1.04 -10.57
N THR A 133 10.06 1.96 -11.37
CA THR A 133 9.84 1.74 -12.81
C THR A 133 11.14 1.52 -13.56
N VAL A 134 12.17 2.33 -13.28
CA VAL A 134 13.49 2.16 -13.92
C VAL A 134 14.08 0.79 -13.61
N ARG A 135 14.05 0.37 -12.34
CA ARG A 135 14.62 -0.91 -11.89
C ARG A 135 13.93 -2.09 -12.54
N CYS A 136 12.60 -2.14 -12.42
CA CYS A 136 11.83 -3.27 -12.91
C CYS A 136 11.78 -3.36 -14.43
N ASN A 137 11.83 -2.23 -15.16
CA ASN A 137 11.93 -2.26 -16.62
C ASN A 137 13.29 -2.78 -17.07
N LYS A 138 14.39 -2.36 -16.43
CA LYS A 138 15.71 -2.92 -16.74
C LYS A 138 15.82 -4.41 -16.42
N ALA A 139 15.16 -4.87 -15.36
CA ALA A 139 15.05 -6.30 -15.08
C ALA A 139 14.28 -7.04 -16.19
N ALA A 140 13.14 -6.48 -16.63
CA ALA A 140 12.36 -7.04 -17.73
C ALA A 140 13.14 -7.10 -19.04
N GLU A 141 13.92 -6.07 -19.37
CA GLU A 141 14.80 -6.02 -20.55
C GLU A 141 15.87 -7.12 -20.54
N GLN A 142 16.24 -7.63 -19.36
CA GLN A 142 17.19 -8.74 -19.18
C GLN A 142 16.49 -10.11 -18.99
N GLY A 143 15.18 -10.21 -19.26
CA GLY A 143 14.46 -11.48 -19.24
C GLY A 143 13.92 -11.91 -17.87
N ALA A 144 13.91 -11.02 -16.86
CA ALA A 144 13.29 -11.34 -15.58
C ALA A 144 11.78 -11.60 -15.73
N VAL A 145 11.25 -12.55 -14.95
CA VAL A 145 9.80 -12.87 -14.91
C VAL A 145 9.05 -12.14 -13.81
N GLY A 146 9.77 -11.37 -12.97
CA GLY A 146 9.18 -10.50 -11.96
C GLY A 146 10.20 -9.62 -11.25
N CYS A 147 9.71 -8.65 -10.49
CA CYS A 147 10.53 -7.66 -9.79
C CYS A 147 10.00 -7.38 -8.38
N LEU A 148 10.80 -7.65 -7.35
CA LEU A 148 10.50 -7.33 -5.97
C LEU A 148 11.42 -6.23 -5.45
N LEU A 149 10.84 -5.27 -4.75
CA LEU A 149 11.56 -4.21 -4.04
C LEU A 149 11.28 -4.34 -2.55
N TYR A 150 12.29 -4.24 -1.70
CA TYR A 150 12.07 -4.25 -0.25
C TYR A 150 12.40 -2.90 0.37
N ASN A 151 11.87 -2.67 1.58
CA ASN A 151 12.03 -1.42 2.34
C ASN A 151 11.35 -0.20 1.70
N ILE A 152 10.20 -0.42 1.06
CA ILE A 152 9.34 0.61 0.47
C ILE A 152 7.88 0.17 0.56
N ASP A 153 6.95 1.10 0.83
CA ASP A 153 5.54 0.74 1.00
C ASP A 153 4.87 0.37 -0.32
N SER A 154 4.85 1.28 -1.30
CA SER A 154 4.20 1.07 -2.60
C SER A 154 5.09 1.45 -3.77
N ILE A 155 4.91 0.77 -4.90
CA ILE A 155 5.71 0.95 -6.10
C ILE A 155 4.83 1.09 -7.34
N ILE A 156 5.36 1.78 -8.36
CA ILE A 156 4.75 1.77 -9.70
C ILE A 156 5.10 0.44 -10.38
N GLY A 157 6.38 0.03 -10.32
CA GLY A 157 6.87 -1.20 -10.94
C GLY A 157 7.02 -1.11 -12.47
N SER A 158 7.12 -2.27 -13.12
CA SER A 158 7.16 -2.38 -14.58
C SER A 158 5.74 -2.46 -15.17
N SER A 159 5.58 -2.08 -16.44
CA SER A 159 4.37 -2.34 -17.24
C SER A 159 4.45 -3.64 -18.05
N VAL A 160 5.54 -4.41 -17.93
CA VAL A 160 5.81 -5.62 -18.73
C VAL A 160 5.76 -6.89 -17.87
N ILE A 161 6.27 -6.80 -16.63
CA ILE A 161 6.39 -7.93 -15.71
C ILE A 161 5.71 -7.62 -14.37
N PRO A 162 5.19 -8.63 -13.65
CA PRO A 162 4.63 -8.44 -12.31
C PRO A 162 5.70 -7.87 -11.39
N SER A 163 5.28 -6.93 -10.54
CA SER A 163 6.16 -6.29 -9.58
C SER A 163 5.50 -6.21 -8.22
N GLY A 164 6.29 -6.16 -7.14
CA GLY A 164 5.76 -5.98 -5.80
C GLY A 164 6.74 -5.34 -4.82
N SER A 165 6.21 -4.71 -3.79
CA SER A 165 6.96 -4.29 -2.61
C SER A 165 6.75 -5.23 -1.44
N ILE A 166 7.83 -5.49 -0.69
CA ILE A 166 7.83 -6.28 0.54
C ILE A 166 8.48 -5.51 1.69
N SER A 167 8.26 -5.98 2.91
CA SER A 167 8.87 -5.39 4.10
C SER A 167 10.40 -5.55 4.09
N LEU A 168 11.09 -4.74 4.90
CA LEU A 168 12.53 -4.89 5.10
C LEU A 168 12.89 -6.28 5.67
N GLU A 169 12.09 -6.76 6.62
CA GLU A 169 12.28 -8.06 7.28
C GLU A 169 12.13 -9.23 6.29
N ASP A 170 11.08 -9.20 5.48
CA ASP A 170 10.85 -10.22 4.44
C ASP A 170 11.96 -10.20 3.38
N GLY A 171 12.41 -9.01 2.98
CA GLY A 171 13.55 -8.86 2.08
C GLY A 171 14.82 -9.51 2.64
N GLN A 172 15.11 -9.29 3.93
CA GLN A 172 16.25 -9.91 4.61
C GLN A 172 16.10 -11.43 4.74
N SER A 173 14.88 -11.92 5.00
CA SER A 173 14.59 -13.36 5.04
C SER A 173 14.87 -14.03 3.68
N ILE A 174 14.40 -13.42 2.59
CA ILE A 174 14.68 -13.90 1.23
C ILE A 174 16.19 -13.87 0.93
N ILE A 175 16.88 -12.79 1.30
CA ILE A 175 18.34 -12.69 1.13
C ILE A 175 19.04 -13.86 1.83
N LYS A 176 18.64 -14.19 3.07
CA LYS A 176 19.20 -15.32 3.80
C LYS A 176 18.97 -16.65 3.07
N ILE A 177 17.73 -16.93 2.65
CA ILE A 177 17.36 -18.16 1.93
C ILE A 177 18.19 -18.30 0.64
N VAL A 178 18.28 -17.23 -0.17
CA VAL A 178 19.01 -17.24 -1.44
C VAL A 178 20.52 -17.32 -1.24
N THR A 179 21.05 -16.75 -0.15
CA THR A 179 22.48 -16.86 0.20
C THR A 179 22.84 -18.30 0.59
N GLU A 180 21.96 -19.00 1.30
CA GLU A 180 22.16 -20.41 1.68
C GLU A 180 21.92 -21.36 0.50
N ASN A 181 20.96 -21.06 -0.38
CA ASN A 181 20.65 -21.82 -1.57
C ASN A 181 20.16 -20.92 -2.71
N SER A 182 21.05 -20.63 -3.67
CA SER A 182 20.73 -19.77 -4.82
C SER A 182 19.74 -20.38 -5.81
N SER A 183 19.48 -21.68 -5.73
CA SER A 183 18.49 -22.40 -6.55
C SER A 183 17.18 -22.66 -5.79
N ALA A 184 16.98 -21.99 -4.65
CA ALA A 184 15.73 -22.00 -3.91
C ALA A 184 14.55 -21.60 -4.80
N ILE A 185 13.50 -22.43 -4.82
CA ILE A 185 12.28 -22.20 -5.59
C ILE A 185 11.22 -21.57 -4.70
N PHE A 186 10.72 -20.42 -5.13
CA PHE A 186 9.61 -19.70 -4.51
C PHE A 186 8.35 -19.90 -5.36
N THR A 187 7.20 -19.96 -4.70
CA THR A 187 5.89 -20.02 -5.37
C THR A 187 5.23 -18.65 -5.30
N PHE A 188 5.10 -17.97 -6.42
CA PHE A 188 4.39 -16.69 -6.51
C PHE A 188 2.93 -16.96 -6.84
N THR A 189 2.01 -16.41 -6.05
CA THR A 189 0.58 -16.70 -6.18
C THR A 189 -0.19 -15.49 -6.72
N ASN A 190 -1.37 -15.77 -7.27
CA ASN A 190 -2.38 -14.77 -7.61
C ASN A 190 -3.55 -14.78 -6.60
N MET A 191 -3.34 -15.41 -5.44
CA MET A 191 -4.36 -15.60 -4.41
C MET A 191 -4.18 -14.58 -3.30
N LEU A 192 -5.30 -14.15 -2.73
CA LEU A 192 -5.32 -13.33 -1.53
C LEU A 192 -5.36 -14.23 -0.30
N GLU A 193 -4.63 -13.84 0.72
CA GLU A 193 -4.68 -14.45 2.04
C GLU A 193 -4.85 -13.35 3.09
N PHE A 194 -5.44 -13.72 4.23
CA PHE A 194 -5.64 -12.78 5.33
C PHE A 194 -4.35 -12.61 6.14
N ASN A 195 -3.70 -11.45 5.98
CA ASN A 195 -2.56 -11.03 6.79
C ASN A 195 -3.07 -10.32 8.06
N PRO A 196 -2.72 -10.78 9.28
CA PRO A 196 -3.12 -10.12 10.51
C PRO A 196 -2.50 -8.73 10.65
N MET A 197 -3.32 -7.74 11.01
CA MET A 197 -2.88 -6.36 11.24
C MET A 197 -2.48 -6.14 12.70
N LEU A 198 -1.30 -5.57 12.94
CA LEU A 198 -0.84 -5.21 14.30
C LEU A 198 -1.61 -4.03 14.91
N THR A 199 -2.25 -3.21 14.07
CA THR A 199 -2.97 -1.99 14.46
C THR A 199 -4.48 -2.18 14.53
N VAL A 200 -4.97 -3.43 14.66
CA VAL A 200 -6.41 -3.75 14.69
C VAL A 200 -7.21 -2.83 15.63
N GLY A 201 -8.29 -2.25 15.11
CA GLY A 201 -9.16 -1.35 15.87
C GLY A 201 -8.58 0.05 16.13
N ALA A 202 -7.36 0.33 15.72
CA ALA A 202 -6.80 1.68 15.79
C ALA A 202 -7.37 2.55 14.66
N PRO A 203 -7.63 3.85 14.90
CA PRO A 203 -7.97 4.78 13.83
C PRO A 203 -6.85 4.82 12.80
N SER A 204 -7.19 4.68 11.51
CA SER A 204 -6.19 4.71 10.45
C SER A 204 -5.46 6.07 10.47
N PRO A 205 -4.12 6.15 10.32
CA PRO A 205 -3.38 7.40 10.49
C PRO A 205 -3.81 8.56 9.58
N PHE A 206 -4.45 8.25 8.45
CA PHE A 206 -4.98 9.25 7.53
C PHE A 206 -6.39 9.73 7.92
N THR A 207 -7.14 9.05 8.80
CA THR A 207 -8.52 9.46 9.11
C THR A 207 -8.54 10.88 9.67
N SER A 208 -9.27 11.78 9.01
CA SER A 208 -9.45 13.15 9.50
C SER A 208 -10.11 13.15 10.88
N LEU A 209 -9.72 14.09 11.71
CA LEU A 209 -10.26 14.25 13.06
C LEU A 209 -10.84 15.66 13.24
N GLY A 210 -11.88 15.75 14.05
CA GLY A 210 -12.44 17.03 14.48
C GLY A 210 -11.51 17.76 15.46
N LEU A 211 -12.00 18.77 16.17
CA LEU A 211 -13.36 19.33 16.13
C LEU A 211 -13.68 20.00 14.79
N THR A 212 -14.95 20.27 14.51
CA THR A 212 -15.29 21.24 13.44
C THR A 212 -14.83 22.65 13.83
N SER A 213 -14.82 23.62 12.90
CA SER A 213 -14.52 25.02 13.28
C SER A 213 -15.57 25.60 14.24
N ASP A 214 -16.78 25.04 14.23
CA ASP A 214 -17.87 25.36 15.18
C ASP A 214 -17.77 24.57 16.51
N LEU A 215 -16.62 23.92 16.76
CA LEU A 215 -16.32 23.14 17.97
C LEU A 215 -17.24 21.92 18.19
N LEU A 216 -17.83 21.38 17.13
CA LEU A 216 -18.61 20.14 17.21
C LEU A 216 -17.70 18.91 17.15
N PHE A 217 -18.02 17.90 17.96
CA PHE A 217 -17.31 16.61 17.96
C PHE A 217 -17.60 15.82 16.67
N LYS A 218 -16.52 15.42 15.99
CA LYS A 218 -16.49 14.58 14.79
C LYS A 218 -15.18 13.78 14.77
N PRO A 219 -15.12 12.56 14.17
CA PRO A 219 -16.23 11.81 13.60
C PRO A 219 -17.23 11.32 14.68
N HIS A 220 -18.40 10.86 14.25
CA HIS A 220 -19.40 10.30 15.16
C HIS A 220 -19.13 8.83 15.49
N LEU A 221 -18.54 8.09 14.54
CA LEU A 221 -18.14 6.71 14.68
C LEU A 221 -16.88 6.41 13.84
N LEU A 222 -16.21 5.32 14.17
CA LEU A 222 -15.07 4.74 13.46
C LEU A 222 -15.48 3.41 12.82
#